data_AF-A7EVY4-F1
#
_entry.id   AF-A7EVY4-F1
#
_cell.length_a   1.000
_cell.length_b   1.000
_cell.length_c   1.000
_cell.angle_alpha   90.00
_cell.angle_beta   90.00
_cell.angle_gamma   90.00
#
_symmetry.space_group_name_H-M   'P 1'
#
loop_
_entity.id
_entity.type
_entity.pdbx_description
1 polymer ?
#
loop_
_entity_poly.entity_id
_entity_poly.type
_entity_poly.pdbx_seq_one_letter_code
_entity_poly.pdbx_strand_id
1 'polypeptide(L)'
;MAVLPENSGYIQTSDPKKPRSDAAVPFRDIIPSPDHPRIAGIQDHTALSWCESRRQIEAPAWLIDRLEAKNLERPYKGFTSDGNVRRGLSEEMDSLSLMQSLPKELQDKATLSKGMDGKSLPDDRWNPFDERHLGGARQDNRIVPYEGCPVSEFSADKQEQIIKLFKTFNEYYPDAVLEHRVALFKKHLDETYFAWIGKFGDDDPYYYRIHSPVAFMELDFHCGRPLFHK
;
A
#
# COMPACT_ATOMS: atom_id res chain seq x y z
N MET A 1 -26.58 17.53 17.78
CA MET A 1 -25.28 17.56 18.48
C MET A 1 -24.85 16.13 18.68
N ALA A 2 -23.71 15.72 18.10
CA ALA A 2 -23.20 14.36 18.27
C ALA A 2 -22.57 14.25 19.68
N VAL A 3 -23.02 13.27 20.46
CA VAL A 3 -22.41 12.95 21.76
C VAL A 3 -21.08 12.27 21.47
N LEU A 4 -19.98 12.94 21.75
CA LEU A 4 -18.65 12.35 21.64
C LEU A 4 -18.50 11.28 22.74
N PRO A 5 -17.90 10.12 22.42
CA PRO A 5 -17.63 9.10 23.42
C PRO A 5 -16.68 9.66 24.49
N GLU A 6 -17.09 9.56 25.75
CA GLU A 6 -16.34 10.09 26.91
C GLU A 6 -15.02 9.33 27.19
N ASN A 7 -14.85 8.14 26.60
CA ASN A 7 -13.66 7.32 26.73
C ASN A 7 -13.35 6.64 25.39
N SER A 8 -12.06 6.61 25.03
CA SER A 8 -11.46 5.85 23.92
C SER A 8 -11.75 4.33 23.87
N GLY A 9 -12.44 3.76 24.87
CA GLY A 9 -12.64 2.31 24.99
C GLY A 9 -11.39 1.55 25.46
N TYR A 10 -10.27 2.24 25.64
CA TYR A 10 -9.05 1.66 26.20
C TYR A 10 -9.23 1.43 27.71
N ILE A 11 -9.37 0.18 28.10
CA ILE A 11 -9.24 -0.24 29.49
C ILE A 11 -7.75 -0.43 29.77
N GLN A 12 -7.19 0.37 30.69
CA GLN A 12 -5.80 0.25 31.10
C GLN A 12 -5.59 -1.13 31.77
N THR A 13 -5.07 -2.09 31.02
CA THR A 13 -4.77 -3.46 31.48
C THR A 13 -3.40 -3.58 32.13
N SER A 14 -2.56 -2.56 32.05
CA SER A 14 -1.27 -2.55 32.75
C SER A 14 -1.49 -2.35 34.25
N ASP A 15 -1.11 -3.35 35.05
CA ASP A 15 -1.12 -3.29 36.52
C ASP A 15 -0.32 -2.06 37.01
N PRO A 16 -0.98 -1.04 37.60
CA PRO A 16 -0.31 0.17 38.08
C PRO A 16 0.65 -0.09 39.25
N LYS A 17 0.70 -1.32 39.80
CA LYS A 17 1.63 -1.74 40.85
C LYS A 17 2.92 -2.37 40.32
N LYS A 18 3.04 -2.61 39.00
CA LYS A 18 4.27 -3.15 38.43
C LYS A 18 5.42 -2.13 38.63
N PRO A 19 6.52 -2.50 39.30
CA PRO A 19 7.61 -1.56 39.55
C PRO A 19 8.17 -1.04 38.23
N ARG A 20 8.41 0.29 38.16
CA ARG A 20 9.10 0.92 37.03
C ARG A 20 10.44 0.21 36.81
N SER A 21 10.68 -0.26 35.59
CA SER A 21 11.99 -0.78 35.17
C SER A 21 12.72 0.30 34.38
N ASP A 22 14.02 0.47 34.62
CA ASP A 22 14.88 1.43 33.89
C ASP A 22 15.04 1.09 32.39
N ALA A 23 14.51 -0.05 31.95
CA ALA A 23 14.57 -0.51 30.56
C ALA A 23 13.66 0.28 29.60
N ALA A 24 12.60 0.93 30.09
CA ALA A 24 11.66 1.66 29.25
C ALA A 24 10.95 2.79 30.02
N VAL A 25 10.98 4.00 29.47
CA VAL A 25 10.19 5.12 29.98
C VAL A 25 8.71 4.89 29.62
N PRO A 26 7.77 4.95 30.59
CA PRO A 26 6.35 4.83 30.29
C PRO A 26 5.90 5.87 29.27
N PHE A 27 5.12 5.45 28.25
CA PHE A 27 4.66 6.34 27.18
C PHE A 27 3.95 7.60 27.71
N ARG A 28 3.17 7.49 28.80
CA ARG A 28 2.49 8.65 29.39
C ARG A 28 3.44 9.70 29.96
N ASP A 29 4.64 9.29 30.39
CA ASP A 29 5.64 10.20 30.95
C ASP A 29 6.36 11.00 29.86
N ILE A 30 6.25 10.60 28.58
CA ILE A 30 6.80 11.33 27.42
C ILE A 30 5.76 12.19 26.69
N ILE A 31 4.47 12.10 27.05
CA ILE A 31 3.43 12.97 26.49
C ILE A 31 3.62 14.36 27.10
N PRO A 32 3.79 15.41 26.27
CA PRO A 32 3.87 16.78 26.78
C PRO A 32 2.61 17.15 27.58
N SER A 33 2.75 17.93 28.66
CA SER A 33 1.59 18.45 29.38
C SER A 33 0.74 19.36 28.48
N PRO A 34 -0.56 19.54 28.75
CA PRO A 34 -1.42 20.43 27.96
C PRO A 34 -0.87 21.86 27.83
N ASP A 35 -0.15 22.34 28.82
CA ASP A 35 0.47 23.68 28.82
C ASP A 35 1.80 23.75 28.07
N HIS A 36 2.31 22.62 27.57
CA HIS A 36 3.59 22.57 26.87
C HIS A 36 3.52 23.40 25.57
N PRO A 37 4.49 24.29 25.28
CA PRO A 37 4.41 25.24 24.14
C PRO A 37 4.11 24.61 22.77
N ARG A 38 4.52 23.35 22.56
CA ARG A 38 4.25 22.58 21.33
C ARG A 38 2.78 22.19 21.13
N ILE A 39 2.01 22.02 22.22
CA ILE A 39 0.62 21.53 22.17
C ILE A 39 -0.37 22.43 22.92
N ALA A 40 0.11 23.51 23.55
CA ALA A 40 -0.74 24.49 24.21
C ALA A 40 -1.85 24.99 23.27
N GLY A 41 -3.09 24.89 23.75
CA GLY A 41 -4.30 25.31 23.05
C GLY A 41 -4.85 24.31 22.03
N ILE A 42 -4.25 23.13 21.84
CA ILE A 42 -4.69 22.16 20.81
C ILE A 42 -6.16 21.77 20.93
N GLN A 43 -6.69 21.73 22.16
CA GLN A 43 -8.08 21.41 22.45
C GLN A 43 -9.08 22.42 21.90
N ASP A 44 -8.66 23.66 21.64
CA ASP A 44 -9.50 24.75 21.16
C ASP A 44 -9.47 24.87 19.63
N HIS A 45 -8.77 23.96 18.95
CA HIS A 45 -8.59 23.95 17.50
C HIS A 45 -9.23 22.71 16.84
N THR A 46 -9.71 22.90 15.61
CA THR A 46 -9.93 21.78 14.68
C THR A 46 -8.60 21.38 14.05
N ALA A 47 -8.51 20.22 13.40
CA ALA A 47 -7.31 19.83 12.66
C ALA A 47 -6.85 20.91 11.67
N LEU A 48 -7.80 21.57 10.99
CA LEU A 48 -7.50 22.65 10.04
C LEU A 48 -7.01 23.90 10.76
N SER A 49 -7.73 24.39 11.79
CA SER A 49 -7.34 25.63 12.47
C SER A 49 -6.05 25.47 13.29
N TRP A 50 -5.70 24.25 13.69
CA TRP A 50 -4.41 23.93 14.30
C TRP A 50 -3.27 24.05 13.30
N CYS A 51 -3.41 23.49 12.10
CA CYS A 51 -2.42 23.64 11.04
C CYS A 51 -2.20 25.12 10.68
N GLU A 52 -3.28 25.89 10.55
CA GLU A 52 -3.23 27.35 10.32
C GLU A 52 -2.46 28.09 11.44
N SER A 53 -2.72 27.77 12.71
CA SER A 53 -2.01 28.43 13.82
C SER A 53 -0.52 28.07 13.86
N ARG A 54 -0.16 26.83 13.48
CA ARG A 54 1.25 26.40 13.41
C ARG A 54 2.00 27.00 12.23
N ARG A 55 1.33 27.36 11.14
CA ARG A 55 1.94 28.15 10.04
C ARG A 55 2.40 29.56 10.46
N GLN A 56 1.95 30.06 11.60
CA GLN A 56 2.43 31.34 12.15
C GLN A 56 3.77 31.21 12.91
N ILE A 57 4.27 30.00 13.10
CA ILE A 57 5.54 29.71 13.78
C ILE A 57 6.55 29.23 12.75
N GLU A 58 7.73 29.86 12.69
CA GLU A 58 8.72 29.65 11.62
C GLU A 58 9.07 28.17 11.35
N ALA A 59 9.38 27.40 12.40
CA ALA A 59 9.80 26.00 12.24
C ALA A 59 8.69 25.07 11.71
N PRO A 60 7.46 25.06 12.26
CA PRO A 60 6.35 24.34 11.64
C PRO A 60 5.92 24.90 10.28
N ALA A 61 5.95 26.22 10.09
CA ALA A 61 5.61 26.86 8.82
C ALA A 61 6.49 26.33 7.69
N TRP A 62 7.81 26.25 7.91
CA TRP A 62 8.73 25.68 6.93
C TRP A 62 8.32 24.28 6.47
N LEU A 63 7.93 23.39 7.39
CA LEU A 63 7.54 22.02 7.05
C LEU A 63 6.18 21.99 6.34
N ILE A 64 5.20 22.70 6.85
CA ILE A 64 3.84 22.70 6.29
C ILE A 64 3.84 23.34 4.90
N ASP A 65 4.59 24.42 4.71
CA ASP A 65 4.69 25.11 3.43
C ASP A 65 5.37 24.24 2.38
N ARG A 66 6.36 23.43 2.74
CA ARG A 66 6.98 22.43 1.85
C ARG A 66 6.00 21.36 1.36
N LEU A 67 4.92 21.11 2.09
CA LEU A 67 3.87 20.16 1.72
C LEU A 67 2.79 20.80 0.83
N GLU A 68 2.77 22.13 0.67
CA GLU A 68 1.84 22.77 -0.26
C GLU A 68 2.15 22.41 -1.70
N ALA A 69 1.10 22.15 -2.49
CA ALA A 69 1.21 21.70 -3.87
C ALA A 69 2.14 22.57 -4.74
N LYS A 70 2.14 23.89 -4.53
CA LYS A 70 2.98 24.86 -5.26
C LYS A 70 4.48 24.77 -4.92
N ASN A 71 4.82 24.21 -3.76
CA ASN A 71 6.17 24.13 -3.21
C ASN A 71 6.78 22.73 -3.33
N LEU A 72 6.03 21.75 -3.86
CA LEU A 72 6.54 20.42 -4.11
C LEU A 72 7.59 20.46 -5.23
N GLU A 73 8.76 19.87 -4.98
CA GLU A 73 9.85 19.78 -5.96
C GLU A 73 9.44 19.03 -7.24
N ARG A 74 8.44 18.15 -7.12
CA ARG A 74 7.83 17.42 -8.24
C ARG A 74 6.32 17.48 -8.11
N PRO A 75 5.56 17.51 -9.23
CA PRO A 75 4.11 17.47 -9.16
C PRO A 75 3.63 16.23 -8.40
N TYR A 76 2.88 16.42 -7.30
CA TYR A 76 2.28 15.33 -6.50
C TYR A 76 1.58 14.32 -7.39
N LYS A 77 1.96 13.04 -7.37
CA LYS A 77 1.31 11.95 -8.09
C LYS A 77 0.59 11.04 -7.08
N GLY A 78 -0.72 10.94 -7.18
CA GLY A 78 -1.57 10.16 -6.27
C GLY A 78 -3.05 10.56 -6.42
N PHE A 79 -3.94 9.96 -5.63
CA PHE A 79 -5.32 10.43 -5.52
C PHE A 79 -5.30 11.88 -5.02
N THR A 80 -5.81 12.80 -5.81
CA THR A 80 -5.93 14.21 -5.43
C THR A 80 -7.28 14.43 -4.75
N SER A 81 -7.28 15.18 -3.66
CA SER A 81 -8.49 15.66 -2.98
C SER A 81 -9.14 16.86 -3.68
N ASP A 82 -8.55 17.32 -4.80
CA ASP A 82 -9.01 18.45 -5.61
C ASP A 82 -10.10 18.09 -6.63
N GLY A 83 -10.51 16.81 -6.70
CA GLY A 83 -11.54 16.31 -7.60
C GLY A 83 -11.07 16.01 -9.03
N ASN A 84 -9.79 16.24 -9.36
CA ASN A 84 -9.24 15.96 -10.69
C ASN A 84 -8.47 14.64 -10.72
N VAL A 85 -9.15 13.55 -11.10
CA VAL A 85 -8.52 12.22 -11.25
C VAL A 85 -7.39 12.25 -12.28
N ARG A 86 -6.16 12.00 -11.83
CA ARG A 86 -5.03 11.72 -12.74
C ARG A 86 -5.17 10.31 -13.30
N ARG A 87 -5.48 10.23 -14.60
CA ARG A 87 -5.51 8.96 -15.35
C ARG A 87 -4.07 8.51 -15.65
N GLY A 88 -3.76 7.24 -15.41
CA GLY A 88 -2.42 6.65 -15.59
C GLY A 88 -1.65 6.33 -14.31
N LEU A 89 -2.28 6.46 -13.13
CA LEU A 89 -1.74 6.00 -11.83
C LEU A 89 -2.16 4.56 -11.48
N SER A 90 -2.87 3.89 -12.37
CA SER A 90 -3.66 2.71 -12.02
C SER A 90 -2.93 1.43 -12.42
N GLU A 91 -1.96 1.03 -11.59
CA GLU A 91 -1.49 -0.36 -11.50
C GLU A 91 -2.68 -1.34 -11.54
N GLU A 92 -3.78 -0.95 -10.91
CA GLU A 92 -5.10 -1.57 -10.99
C GLU A 92 -5.60 -1.73 -12.44
N MET A 93 -5.92 -0.64 -13.14
CA MET A 93 -6.51 -0.70 -14.50
C MET A 93 -5.58 -1.39 -15.51
N ASP A 94 -4.27 -1.14 -15.44
CA ASP A 94 -3.30 -1.73 -16.35
C ASP A 94 -3.20 -3.26 -16.13
N SER A 95 -3.21 -3.72 -14.87
CA SER A 95 -3.16 -5.14 -14.55
C SER A 95 -4.47 -5.87 -14.89
N LEU A 96 -5.61 -5.22 -14.64
CA LEU A 96 -6.92 -5.75 -15.00
C LEU A 96 -7.06 -5.85 -16.53
N SER A 97 -6.66 -4.81 -17.26
CA SER A 97 -6.66 -4.81 -18.72
C SER A 97 -5.74 -5.89 -19.30
N LEU A 98 -4.57 -6.11 -18.68
CA LEU A 98 -3.70 -7.22 -19.03
C LEU A 98 -4.42 -8.56 -18.86
N MET A 99 -5.00 -8.84 -17.68
CA MET A 99 -5.70 -10.09 -17.41
C MET A 99 -6.90 -10.31 -18.36
N GLN A 100 -7.73 -9.28 -18.57
CA GLN A 100 -8.89 -9.33 -19.47
C GLN A 100 -8.50 -9.57 -20.94
N SER A 101 -7.33 -9.09 -21.36
CA SER A 101 -6.88 -9.19 -22.75
C SER A 101 -6.05 -10.44 -23.06
N LEU A 102 -5.72 -11.26 -22.06
CA LEU A 102 -5.04 -12.55 -22.28
C LEU A 102 -5.99 -13.57 -22.95
N PRO A 103 -5.48 -14.45 -23.83
CA PRO A 103 -6.21 -15.62 -24.28
C PRO A 103 -6.65 -16.48 -23.10
N LYS A 104 -7.80 -17.16 -23.23
CA LYS A 104 -8.40 -17.94 -22.14
C LYS A 104 -7.43 -18.98 -21.55
N GLU A 105 -6.60 -19.61 -22.37
CA GLU A 105 -5.59 -20.57 -21.91
C GLU A 105 -4.57 -19.94 -20.96
N LEU A 106 -4.11 -18.72 -21.26
CA LEU A 106 -3.16 -17.99 -20.42
C LEU A 106 -3.85 -17.41 -19.18
N GLN A 107 -5.12 -16.99 -19.27
CA GLN A 107 -5.92 -16.59 -18.11
C GLN A 107 -6.07 -17.74 -17.12
N ASP A 108 -6.40 -18.94 -17.61
CA ASP A 108 -6.59 -20.12 -16.78
C ASP A 108 -5.26 -20.58 -16.16
N LYS A 109 -4.12 -20.43 -16.86
CA LYS A 109 -2.77 -20.66 -16.30
C LYS A 109 -2.36 -19.63 -15.25
N ALA A 110 -2.71 -18.35 -15.46
CA ALA A 110 -2.39 -17.28 -14.51
C ALA A 110 -3.25 -17.37 -13.24
N THR A 111 -4.50 -17.82 -13.36
CA THR A 111 -5.46 -17.88 -12.25
C THR A 111 -5.16 -19.03 -11.31
N LEU A 112 -4.65 -18.71 -10.12
CA LEU A 112 -4.37 -19.70 -9.07
C LEU A 112 -5.64 -20.09 -8.30
N SER A 113 -6.56 -19.15 -8.10
CA SER A 113 -7.87 -19.40 -7.51
C SER A 113 -8.85 -18.32 -7.93
N LYS A 114 -10.13 -18.68 -8.08
CA LYS A 114 -11.22 -17.71 -8.32
C LYS A 114 -11.79 -17.13 -7.03
N GLY A 115 -11.62 -17.85 -5.92
CA GLY A 115 -12.04 -17.38 -4.61
C GLY A 115 -10.90 -16.62 -3.94
N MET A 116 -11.25 -15.57 -3.21
CA MET A 116 -10.28 -14.71 -2.52
C MET A 116 -10.33 -14.85 -1.00
N ASP A 117 -11.24 -15.68 -0.48
CA ASP A 117 -11.41 -15.87 0.96
C ASP A 117 -10.44 -16.92 1.51
N GLY A 118 -10.25 -16.91 2.83
CA GLY A 118 -9.41 -17.91 3.51
C GLY A 118 -9.96 -19.34 3.50
N LYS A 119 -11.07 -19.61 2.81
CA LYS A 119 -11.63 -20.97 2.64
C LYS A 119 -11.30 -21.56 1.28
N SER A 120 -11.24 -20.72 0.26
CA SER A 120 -10.92 -21.08 -1.13
C SER A 120 -9.43 -21.05 -1.42
N LEU A 121 -8.63 -20.46 -0.54
CA LEU A 121 -7.19 -20.39 -0.63
C LEU A 121 -6.52 -21.39 0.32
N PRO A 122 -5.35 -21.95 -0.06
CA PRO A 122 -4.53 -22.75 0.85
C PRO A 122 -4.17 -21.99 2.14
N ASP A 123 -3.91 -22.73 3.23
CA ASP A 123 -3.62 -22.17 4.55
C ASP A 123 -2.42 -21.20 4.55
N ASP A 124 -1.43 -21.41 3.66
CA ASP A 124 -0.27 -20.54 3.53
C ASP A 124 -0.53 -19.29 2.67
N ARG A 125 -1.68 -19.21 2.00
CA ARG A 125 -2.08 -18.12 1.11
C ARG A 125 -3.00 -17.09 1.74
N TRP A 126 -3.49 -17.36 2.95
CA TRP A 126 -4.39 -16.47 3.66
C TRP A 126 -3.85 -16.13 5.05
N ASN A 127 -3.55 -14.85 5.25
CA ASN A 127 -3.17 -14.27 6.52
C ASN A 127 -4.32 -13.39 7.04
N PRO A 128 -4.78 -13.55 8.29
CA PRO A 128 -5.83 -12.70 8.87
C PRO A 128 -5.52 -11.19 8.86
N PHE A 129 -4.25 -10.80 8.87
CA PHE A 129 -3.79 -9.42 8.96
C PHE A 129 -3.34 -8.83 7.61
N ASP A 130 -2.70 -9.65 6.77
CA ASP A 130 -2.13 -9.23 5.47
C ASP A 130 -2.89 -9.85 4.26
N GLU A 131 -3.99 -10.54 4.52
CA GLU A 131 -4.83 -11.24 3.53
C GLU A 131 -4.03 -12.15 2.59
N ARG A 132 -3.84 -11.75 1.33
CA ARG A 132 -3.18 -12.57 0.29
C ARG A 132 -1.74 -12.17 0.04
N HIS A 133 -1.26 -11.10 0.67
CA HIS A 133 0.13 -10.64 0.52
C HIS A 133 1.11 -11.67 1.09
N LEU A 134 2.16 -11.93 0.32
CA LEU A 134 3.23 -12.85 0.69
C LEU A 134 4.50 -12.09 1.06
N GLY A 135 4.63 -10.83 0.62
CA GLY A 135 5.66 -9.88 1.04
C GLY A 135 5.22 -8.94 2.16
N GLY A 136 4.09 -9.24 2.83
CA GLY A 136 3.52 -8.44 3.92
C GLY A 136 4.35 -8.45 5.21
N ALA A 137 3.82 -7.82 6.25
CA ALA A 137 4.53 -7.69 7.52
C ALA A 137 4.84 -9.08 8.15
N ARG A 138 6.04 -9.22 8.73
CA ARG A 138 6.51 -10.47 9.38
C ARG A 138 6.64 -11.68 8.44
N GLN A 139 6.69 -11.48 7.12
CA GLN A 139 7.00 -12.51 6.13
C GLN A 139 8.49 -12.51 5.73
N ASP A 140 9.36 -11.92 6.56
CA ASP A 140 10.80 -11.84 6.30
C ASP A 140 11.40 -13.24 6.06
N ASN A 141 12.25 -13.35 5.05
CA ASN A 141 12.89 -14.61 4.60
C ASN A 141 11.93 -15.70 4.10
N ARG A 142 10.65 -15.41 3.87
CA ARG A 142 9.73 -16.36 3.25
C ARG A 142 10.22 -16.72 1.85
N ILE A 143 10.34 -18.02 1.59
CA ILE A 143 10.58 -18.53 0.24
C ILE A 143 9.22 -18.63 -0.46
N VAL A 144 9.03 -17.77 -1.46
CA VAL A 144 7.81 -17.77 -2.27
C VAL A 144 8.08 -18.53 -3.57
N PRO A 145 7.27 -19.53 -3.95
CA PRO A 145 7.47 -20.23 -5.22
C PRO A 145 7.07 -19.36 -6.42
N TYR A 146 7.68 -19.65 -7.58
CA TYR A 146 7.22 -19.13 -8.87
C TYR A 146 5.94 -19.85 -9.27
N GLU A 147 4.88 -19.10 -9.55
CA GLU A 147 3.56 -19.66 -9.83
C GLU A 147 2.81 -18.76 -10.81
N GLY A 148 1.80 -19.33 -11.45
CA GLY A 148 1.00 -18.66 -12.47
C GLY A 148 1.56 -18.90 -13.86
N CYS A 149 1.28 -17.98 -14.78
CA CYS A 149 1.66 -18.09 -16.16
C CYS A 149 3.07 -17.51 -16.39
N PRO A 150 4.00 -18.25 -17.02
CA PRO A 150 5.28 -17.69 -17.44
C PRO A 150 5.06 -16.56 -18.46
N VAL A 151 5.70 -15.42 -18.24
CA VAL A 151 5.63 -14.26 -19.16
C VAL A 151 6.29 -14.58 -20.51
N SER A 152 7.14 -15.61 -20.59
CA SER A 152 7.66 -16.14 -21.85
C SER A 152 6.57 -16.66 -22.79
N GLU A 153 5.41 -17.09 -22.27
CA GLU A 153 4.28 -17.55 -23.08
C GLU A 153 3.41 -16.40 -23.62
N PHE A 154 3.63 -15.17 -23.14
CA PHE A 154 2.86 -14.01 -23.54
C PHE A 154 3.31 -13.51 -24.91
N SER A 155 2.38 -12.91 -25.66
CA SER A 155 2.75 -12.16 -26.87
C SER A 155 3.56 -10.92 -26.52
N ALA A 156 4.36 -10.41 -27.47
CA ALA A 156 5.29 -9.32 -27.23
C ALA A 156 4.62 -8.03 -26.71
N ASP A 157 3.38 -7.77 -27.12
CA ASP A 157 2.58 -6.63 -26.62
C ASP A 157 2.21 -6.79 -25.13
N LYS A 158 1.88 -8.01 -24.69
CA LYS A 158 1.55 -8.33 -23.30
C LYS A 158 2.80 -8.35 -22.41
N GLN A 159 3.94 -8.77 -22.96
CA GLN A 159 5.24 -8.65 -22.31
C GLN A 159 5.61 -7.19 -22.05
N GLU A 160 5.38 -6.29 -23.02
CA GLU A 160 5.60 -4.84 -22.80
C GLU A 160 4.61 -4.27 -21.77
N GLN A 161 3.38 -4.80 -21.65
CA GLN A 161 2.46 -4.43 -20.57
C GLN A 161 3.01 -4.83 -19.18
N ILE A 162 3.63 -6.02 -19.04
CA ILE A 162 4.32 -6.42 -17.79
C ILE A 162 5.47 -5.45 -17.47
N ILE A 163 6.25 -5.05 -18.47
CA ILE A 163 7.33 -4.07 -18.30
C ILE A 163 6.76 -2.69 -17.91
N LYS A 164 5.62 -2.29 -18.47
CA LYS A 164 4.92 -1.06 -18.10
C LYS A 164 4.48 -1.12 -16.63
N LEU A 165 3.86 -2.21 -16.19
CA LEU A 165 3.50 -2.42 -14.79
C LEU A 165 4.72 -2.34 -13.87
N PHE A 166 5.84 -2.98 -14.25
CA PHE A 166 7.08 -2.87 -13.50
C PHE A 166 7.56 -1.42 -13.36
N LYS A 167 7.47 -0.62 -14.43
CA LYS A 167 7.82 0.80 -14.38
C LYS A 167 6.89 1.59 -13.47
N THR A 168 5.58 1.34 -13.53
CA THR A 168 4.59 2.02 -12.68
C THR A 168 4.86 1.75 -11.21
N PHE A 169 5.07 0.49 -10.82
CA PHE A 169 5.44 0.10 -9.44
C PHE A 169 6.68 0.81 -8.92
N ASN A 170 7.62 1.10 -9.82
CA ASN A 170 8.94 1.60 -9.47
C ASN A 170 9.12 3.06 -9.90
N GLU A 171 8.03 3.79 -10.16
CA GLU A 171 8.08 5.17 -10.67
C GLU A 171 8.71 6.17 -9.69
N TYR A 172 8.81 5.79 -8.42
CA TYR A 172 9.44 6.60 -7.38
C TYR A 172 10.97 6.65 -7.50
N TYR A 173 11.59 5.74 -8.26
CA TYR A 173 13.03 5.79 -8.49
C TYR A 173 13.45 6.98 -9.35
N PRO A 174 14.66 7.53 -9.14
CA PRO A 174 15.28 8.42 -10.12
C PRO A 174 15.44 7.72 -11.48
N ASP A 175 15.29 8.47 -12.57
CA ASP A 175 15.23 7.93 -13.94
C ASP A 175 16.39 6.97 -14.27
N ALA A 176 17.64 7.34 -13.96
CA ALA A 176 18.80 6.49 -14.22
C ALA A 176 18.76 5.15 -13.46
N VAL A 177 18.19 5.13 -12.24
CA VAL A 177 18.01 3.90 -11.45
C VAL A 177 16.89 3.07 -12.05
N LEU A 178 15.77 3.69 -12.43
CA LEU A 178 14.65 3.02 -13.05
C LEU A 178 15.05 2.35 -14.37
N GLU A 179 15.78 3.06 -15.23
CA GLU A 179 16.29 2.52 -16.50
C GLU A 179 17.18 1.30 -16.27
N HIS A 180 18.10 1.36 -15.30
CA HIS A 180 18.96 0.24 -14.96
C HIS A 180 18.15 -0.97 -14.44
N ARG A 181 17.17 -0.74 -13.57
CA ARG A 181 16.28 -1.79 -13.02
C ARG A 181 15.41 -2.42 -14.11
N VAL A 182 14.86 -1.63 -15.01
CA VAL A 182 14.09 -2.10 -16.17
C VAL A 182 14.97 -2.95 -17.09
N ALA A 183 16.20 -2.51 -17.38
CA ALA A 183 17.12 -3.26 -18.22
C ALA A 183 17.47 -4.62 -17.60
N LEU A 184 17.64 -4.68 -16.28
CA LEU A 184 17.86 -5.94 -15.56
C LEU A 184 16.61 -6.84 -15.59
N PHE A 185 15.43 -6.29 -15.31
CA PHE A 185 14.17 -7.01 -15.37
C PHE A 185 13.89 -7.62 -16.76
N LYS A 186 14.16 -6.86 -17.83
CA LYS A 186 14.05 -7.35 -19.22
C LYS A 186 14.94 -8.56 -19.52
N LYS A 187 16.09 -8.71 -18.86
CA LYS A 187 16.99 -9.85 -19.06
C LYS A 187 16.47 -11.14 -18.44
N HIS A 188 15.58 -11.06 -17.45
CA HIS A 188 14.98 -12.18 -16.74
C HIS A 188 13.46 -12.27 -17.01
N LEU A 189 13.00 -11.71 -18.13
CA LEU A 189 11.58 -11.69 -18.46
C LEU A 189 11.04 -13.09 -18.77
N ASP A 190 11.90 -13.96 -19.28
CA ASP A 190 11.67 -15.40 -19.50
C ASP A 190 11.53 -16.19 -18.21
N GLU A 191 12.18 -15.75 -17.13
CA GLU A 191 12.06 -16.31 -15.78
C GLU A 191 11.01 -15.58 -14.91
N THR A 192 10.15 -14.76 -15.53
CA THR A 192 9.12 -13.99 -14.83
C THR A 192 7.76 -14.65 -14.94
N TYR A 193 7.02 -14.66 -13.83
CA TYR A 193 5.72 -15.30 -13.71
C TYR A 193 4.65 -14.30 -13.30
N PHE A 194 3.48 -14.40 -13.93
CA PHE A 194 2.28 -13.62 -13.61
C PHE A 194 1.22 -14.53 -12.98
N ALA A 195 0.88 -14.26 -11.72
CA ALA A 195 -0.15 -14.96 -10.98
C ALA A 195 -1.35 -14.05 -10.69
N TRP A 196 -2.54 -14.64 -10.72
CA TRP A 196 -3.82 -13.96 -10.48
C TRP A 196 -4.67 -14.74 -9.50
N ILE A 197 -5.39 -14.05 -8.63
CA ILE A 197 -6.40 -14.61 -7.73
C ILE A 197 -7.64 -13.72 -7.79
N GLY A 198 -8.82 -14.33 -7.86
CA GLY A 198 -10.10 -13.62 -7.92
C GLY A 198 -10.69 -13.60 -9.33
N LYS A 199 -11.71 -12.77 -9.50
CA LYS A 199 -12.34 -12.54 -10.81
C LYS A 199 -11.63 -11.38 -11.52
N PHE A 200 -12.17 -10.94 -12.65
CA PHE A 200 -11.56 -9.90 -13.48
C PHE A 200 -12.63 -9.04 -14.18
N GLY A 201 -13.83 -8.93 -13.60
CA GLY A 201 -14.78 -7.89 -13.97
C GLY A 201 -14.33 -6.51 -13.45
N ASP A 202 -14.90 -5.45 -14.03
CA ASP A 202 -14.46 -4.07 -13.76
C ASP A 202 -14.64 -3.64 -12.29
N ASP A 203 -15.57 -4.26 -11.57
CA ASP A 203 -15.85 -4.02 -10.15
C ASP A 203 -15.46 -5.20 -9.23
N ASP A 204 -14.83 -6.25 -9.79
CA ASP A 204 -14.48 -7.42 -9.02
C ASP A 204 -13.19 -7.18 -8.21
N PRO A 205 -13.10 -7.69 -6.96
CA PRO A 205 -11.83 -7.73 -6.26
C PRO A 205 -10.90 -8.75 -6.92
N TYR A 206 -9.60 -8.48 -6.85
CA TYR A 206 -8.57 -9.39 -7.35
C TYR A 206 -7.23 -9.13 -6.68
N TYR A 207 -6.36 -10.13 -6.77
CA TYR A 207 -4.95 -10.03 -6.41
C TYR A 207 -4.13 -10.44 -7.62
N TYR A 208 -3.01 -9.76 -7.84
CA TYR A 208 -2.00 -10.25 -8.77
C TYR A 208 -0.61 -10.16 -8.19
N ARG A 209 0.28 -10.97 -8.76
CA ARG A 209 1.69 -10.99 -8.44
C ARG A 209 2.53 -11.15 -9.70
N ILE A 210 3.56 -10.33 -9.82
CA ILE A 210 4.63 -10.50 -10.80
C ILE A 210 5.88 -10.91 -10.01
N HIS A 211 6.36 -12.12 -10.28
CA HIS A 211 7.50 -12.68 -9.58
C HIS A 211 8.62 -13.04 -10.58
N SER A 212 9.78 -12.44 -10.39
CA SER A 212 11.00 -12.59 -11.19
C SER A 212 12.19 -12.77 -10.25
N PRO A 213 13.31 -13.38 -10.69
CA PRO A 213 14.53 -13.46 -9.89
C PRO A 213 15.04 -12.10 -9.37
N VAL A 214 14.65 -11.00 -10.01
CA VAL A 214 15.12 -9.64 -9.71
C VAL A 214 14.00 -8.68 -9.27
N ALA A 215 12.75 -9.15 -9.22
CA ALA A 215 11.59 -8.31 -8.92
C ALA A 215 10.46 -9.12 -8.27
N PHE A 216 9.84 -8.52 -7.25
CA PHE A 216 8.68 -9.06 -6.58
C PHE A 216 7.66 -7.93 -6.41
N MET A 217 6.53 -8.03 -7.09
CA MET A 217 5.48 -7.01 -7.09
C MET A 217 4.15 -7.70 -6.84
N GLU A 218 3.39 -7.20 -5.87
CA GLU A 218 2.07 -7.71 -5.54
C GLU A 218 1.11 -6.54 -5.32
N LEU A 219 -0.13 -6.73 -5.76
CA LEU A 219 -1.23 -5.81 -5.54
C LEU A 219 -2.43 -6.63 -5.11
N ASP A 220 -3.11 -6.17 -4.06
CA ASP A 220 -4.35 -6.76 -3.58
C ASP A 220 -5.45 -5.70 -3.65
N PHE A 221 -6.30 -5.84 -4.66
CA PHE A 221 -7.42 -4.95 -4.92
C PHE A 221 -8.66 -5.46 -4.18
N HIS A 222 -8.94 -4.84 -3.04
CA HIS A 222 -10.07 -5.20 -2.19
C HIS A 222 -11.33 -4.40 -2.55
N CYS A 223 -12.50 -5.05 -2.45
CA CYS A 223 -13.71 -4.30 -2.17
C CYS A 223 -13.58 -3.73 -0.75
N GLY A 224 -13.53 -2.39 -0.61
CA GLY A 224 -13.18 -1.73 0.65
C GLY A 224 -13.90 -2.35 1.85
N ARG A 225 -13.16 -3.02 2.74
CA ARG A 225 -13.73 -3.43 4.02
C ARG A 225 -14.00 -2.15 4.82
N PRO A 226 -15.24 -1.89 5.27
CA PRO A 226 -15.44 -0.86 6.28
C PRO A 226 -14.59 -1.25 7.50
N LEU A 227 -13.70 -0.37 7.94
CA LEU A 227 -12.87 -0.49 9.14
C LEU A 227 -13.67 -0.56 10.46
N PHE A 228 -14.98 -0.83 10.38
CA PHE A 228 -15.88 -0.99 11.50
C PHE A 228 -16.71 -2.26 11.29
N HIS A 229 -16.15 -3.40 11.69
CA HIS A 229 -17.02 -4.51 12.09
C HIS A 229 -17.42 -4.27 13.55
N LYS A 230 -18.73 -4.11 13.75
CA LYS A 230 -19.40 -4.07 15.05
C LYS A 230 -19.30 -5.41 15.77
#